data_AF-A0A1Z8Q9M3-F1
#
_entry.id   AF-A0A1Z8Q9M3-F1
#
_cell.length_a   1.000
_cell.length_b   1.000
_cell.length_c   1.000
_cell.angle_alpha   90.00
_cell.angle_beta   90.00
_cell.angle_gamma   90.00
#
_symmetry.space_group_name_H-M   'P 1'
#
loop_
_entity.id
_entity.type
_entity.pdbx_description
1 polymer ?
#
loop_
_entity_poly.entity_id
_entity_poly.type
_entity_poly.pdbx_seq_one_letter_code
_entity_poly.pdbx_strand_id
1 'polypeptide(L)'
;MAKKIQVDVNELIENWRVKTNTLANQVGELDNLGDSAANIVAAIVALQDSSNTGPVTTRIQSMIDSNNTLRFPVVTVDIKDSAVTTAKIKDLNVTTAKFAADAVDSNAIGANAIHAQHIDNDQIVNRHYADSSIDAAFIKQNQITSREFNGLTTFTITSDSGTTLKSIFGPGS
;
A
#
# COMPACT_ATOMS: atom_id res chain seq x y z
N MET A 1 -72.90 -64.97 -16.26
CA MET A 1 -72.90 -64.05 -17.43
C MET A 1 -71.63 -63.22 -17.38
N ALA A 2 -70.73 -63.34 -18.35
CA ALA A 2 -69.53 -62.51 -18.39
C ALA A 2 -69.91 -61.09 -18.81
N LYS A 3 -69.66 -60.10 -17.94
CA LYS A 3 -69.89 -58.69 -18.22
C LYS A 3 -68.81 -58.25 -19.21
N LYS A 4 -69.17 -58.02 -20.48
CA LYS A 4 -68.24 -57.39 -21.44
C LYS A 4 -68.01 -55.95 -20.99
N ILE A 5 -66.77 -55.57 -20.75
CA ILE A 5 -66.38 -54.18 -20.57
C ILE A 5 -66.30 -53.58 -21.97
N GLN A 6 -67.14 -52.59 -22.24
CA GLN A 6 -67.11 -51.83 -23.49
C GLN A 6 -66.25 -50.60 -23.24
N VAL A 7 -65.10 -50.52 -23.91
CA VAL A 7 -64.20 -49.35 -23.84
C VAL A 7 -64.53 -48.44 -25.03
N ASP A 8 -64.90 -47.19 -24.76
CA ASP A 8 -65.07 -46.20 -25.81
C ASP A 8 -63.70 -45.69 -26.27
N VAL A 9 -63.25 -46.22 -27.40
CA VAL A 9 -61.95 -45.86 -27.98
C VAL A 9 -61.95 -44.40 -28.46
N ASN A 10 -63.11 -43.82 -28.81
CA ASN A 10 -63.18 -42.43 -29.27
C ASN A 10 -62.91 -41.46 -28.10
N GLU A 11 -63.44 -41.76 -26.91
CA GLU A 11 -63.19 -40.97 -25.70
C GLU A 11 -61.69 -41.01 -25.32
N LEU A 12 -61.06 -42.18 -25.42
CA LEU A 12 -59.62 -42.33 -25.19
C LEU A 12 -58.79 -41.51 -26.16
N ILE A 13 -59.12 -41.55 -27.46
CA ILE A 13 -58.43 -40.77 -28.50
C ILE A 13 -58.56 -39.28 -28.20
N GLU A 14 -59.76 -38.81 -27.90
CA GLU A 14 -60.02 -37.40 -27.64
C GLU A 14 -59.29 -36.91 -26.39
N ASN A 15 -59.30 -37.71 -25.32
CA ASN A 15 -58.52 -37.43 -24.11
C ASN A 15 -57.02 -37.37 -24.38
N TRP A 16 -56.49 -38.23 -25.23
CA TRP A 16 -55.07 -38.23 -25.60
C TRP A 16 -54.72 -36.98 -26.41
N ARG A 17 -55.52 -36.65 -27.42
CA ARG A 17 -55.38 -35.47 -28.28
C ARG A 17 -55.36 -34.18 -27.47
N VAL A 18 -56.28 -34.03 -26.52
CA VAL A 18 -56.34 -32.86 -25.64
C VAL A 18 -55.07 -32.77 -24.79
N LYS A 19 -54.64 -33.86 -24.15
CA LYS A 19 -53.41 -33.87 -23.33
C LYS A 19 -52.17 -33.51 -24.13
N THR A 20 -52.02 -34.04 -25.35
CA THR A 20 -50.88 -33.71 -26.22
C THR A 20 -50.90 -32.25 -26.66
N ASN A 21 -52.08 -31.69 -26.94
CA ASN A 21 -52.21 -30.26 -27.29
C ASN A 21 -51.93 -29.35 -26.09
N THR A 22 -52.39 -29.71 -24.90
CA THR A 22 -52.06 -28.98 -23.66
C THR A 22 -50.57 -29.02 -23.39
N LEU A 23 -49.92 -30.18 -23.56
CA LEU A 23 -48.49 -30.30 -23.39
C LEU A 23 -47.73 -29.42 -24.40
N ALA A 24 -48.11 -29.46 -25.68
CA ALA A 24 -47.55 -28.60 -26.72
C ALA A 24 -47.67 -27.11 -26.39
N ASN A 25 -48.83 -26.68 -25.88
CA ASN A 25 -49.03 -25.29 -25.45
C ASN A 25 -48.23 -24.91 -24.21
N GLN A 26 -48.01 -25.86 -23.29
CA GLN A 26 -47.19 -25.64 -22.08
C GLN A 26 -45.70 -25.60 -22.40
N VAL A 27 -45.22 -26.40 -23.37
CA VAL A 27 -43.81 -26.43 -23.77
C VAL A 27 -43.45 -25.36 -24.83
N GLY A 28 -44.44 -24.75 -25.47
CA GLY A 28 -44.23 -23.80 -26.58
C GLY A 28 -43.70 -24.48 -27.85
N GLU A 29 -43.48 -23.70 -28.91
CA GLU A 29 -42.79 -24.19 -30.11
C GLU A 29 -41.34 -24.57 -29.76
N LEU A 30 -41.05 -25.87 -29.73
CA LEU A 30 -39.75 -26.42 -29.36
C LEU A 30 -38.60 -25.86 -30.22
N ASP A 31 -38.89 -25.44 -31.45
CA ASP A 31 -37.93 -24.83 -32.39
C ASP A 31 -37.40 -23.47 -31.91
N ASN A 32 -38.17 -22.72 -31.12
CA ASN A 32 -37.72 -21.44 -30.53
C ASN A 32 -36.70 -21.62 -29.39
N LEU A 33 -36.55 -22.85 -28.87
CA LEU A 33 -35.50 -23.21 -27.91
C LEU A 33 -34.21 -23.66 -28.60
N GLY A 34 -34.26 -24.05 -29.88
CA GLY A 34 -33.11 -24.52 -30.66
C GLY A 34 -32.04 -23.44 -30.88
N ASP A 35 -32.45 -22.21 -31.13
CA ASP A 35 -31.52 -21.07 -31.25
C ASP A 35 -31.12 -20.50 -29.89
N SER A 36 -31.94 -20.70 -28.84
CA SER A 36 -31.64 -20.18 -27.50
C SER A 36 -30.52 -20.96 -26.81
N ALA A 37 -30.42 -22.28 -26.98
CA ALA A 37 -29.32 -23.05 -26.40
C ALA A 37 -27.96 -22.70 -27.05
N ALA A 38 -27.92 -22.54 -28.38
CA ALA A 38 -26.71 -22.13 -29.09
C ALA A 38 -26.31 -20.68 -28.76
N ASN A 39 -27.27 -19.76 -28.65
CA ASN A 39 -27.01 -18.38 -28.25
C ASN A 39 -26.59 -18.25 -26.78
N ILE A 40 -27.16 -19.06 -25.88
CA ILE A 40 -26.72 -19.16 -24.47
C ILE A 40 -25.31 -19.75 -24.41
N VAL A 41 -25.01 -20.80 -25.16
CA VAL A 41 -23.66 -21.40 -25.22
C VAL A 41 -22.66 -20.42 -25.83
N ALA A 42 -23.01 -19.71 -26.91
CA ALA A 42 -22.17 -18.70 -27.53
C ALA A 42 -21.95 -17.48 -26.60
N ALA A 43 -22.96 -17.05 -25.85
CA ALA A 43 -22.83 -16.00 -24.84
C ALA A 43 -21.95 -16.46 -23.65
N ILE A 44 -22.08 -17.71 -23.20
CA ILE A 44 -21.23 -18.31 -22.16
C ILE A 44 -19.79 -18.45 -22.65
N VAL A 45 -19.58 -18.85 -23.91
CA VAL A 45 -18.24 -18.97 -24.54
C VAL A 45 -17.62 -17.59 -24.80
N ALA A 46 -18.41 -16.57 -25.17
CA ALA A 46 -17.92 -15.20 -25.31
C ALA A 46 -17.52 -14.55 -23.96
N LEU A 47 -18.06 -15.06 -22.84
CA LEU A 47 -17.61 -14.71 -21.48
C LEU A 47 -16.33 -15.45 -21.06
N GLN A 48 -15.85 -16.44 -21.83
CA GLN A 48 -14.53 -17.07 -21.62
C GLN A 48 -13.43 -16.16 -22.18
N ASP A 49 -12.99 -15.22 -21.36
CA ASP A 49 -11.66 -14.64 -21.49
C ASP A 49 -10.61 -15.77 -21.43
N SER A 50 -9.91 -16.00 -22.53
CA SER A 50 -8.91 -17.07 -22.70
C SER A 50 -7.72 -16.99 -21.73
N SER A 51 -7.62 -15.92 -20.94
CA SER A 51 -6.61 -15.78 -19.87
C SER A 51 -7.04 -16.38 -18.51
N ASN A 52 -8.25 -16.94 -18.40
CA ASN A 52 -8.90 -17.11 -17.09
C ASN A 52 -9.41 -18.55 -16.83
N THR A 53 -8.52 -19.43 -16.35
CA THR A 53 -8.63 -20.90 -16.35
C THR A 53 -9.31 -21.55 -15.13
N GLY A 54 -9.97 -20.80 -14.23
CA GLY A 54 -10.63 -21.33 -13.02
C GLY A 54 -12.17 -21.34 -13.06
N PRO A 55 -12.88 -22.10 -12.18
CA PRO A 55 -14.34 -22.05 -12.08
C PRO A 55 -14.83 -20.64 -11.78
N VAL A 56 -15.75 -20.13 -12.61
CA VAL A 56 -16.31 -18.77 -12.52
C VAL A 56 -16.84 -18.44 -11.12
N THR A 57 -17.38 -19.43 -10.42
CA THR A 57 -17.86 -19.31 -9.03
C THR A 57 -16.75 -18.94 -8.04
N THR A 58 -15.54 -19.49 -8.18
CA THR A 58 -14.40 -19.19 -7.31
C THR A 58 -13.90 -17.76 -7.52
N ARG A 59 -13.91 -17.30 -8.78
CA ARG A 59 -13.49 -15.95 -9.13
C ARG A 59 -14.48 -14.90 -8.65
N ILE A 60 -15.78 -15.13 -8.85
CA ILE A 60 -16.85 -14.29 -8.30
C ILE A 60 -16.77 -14.26 -6.77
N GLN A 61 -16.55 -15.41 -6.11
CA GLN A 61 -16.42 -15.45 -4.65
C GLN A 61 -15.20 -14.69 -4.13
N SER A 62 -14.08 -14.68 -4.86
CA SER A 62 -12.89 -13.90 -4.50
C SER A 62 -13.05 -12.38 -4.65
N MET A 63 -14.02 -11.96 -5.47
CA MET A 63 -14.40 -10.58 -5.72
C MET A 63 -15.49 -10.07 -4.77
N ILE A 64 -16.00 -10.89 -3.85
CA ILE A 64 -17.00 -10.50 -2.86
C ILE A 64 -16.31 -10.31 -1.50
N ASP A 65 -16.54 -9.17 -0.83
CA ASP A 65 -16.00 -8.92 0.52
C ASP A 65 -16.80 -9.62 1.63
N SER A 66 -16.36 -9.48 2.88
CA SER A 66 -17.05 -10.04 4.04
C SER A 66 -18.47 -9.51 4.26
N ASN A 67 -18.85 -8.42 3.58
CA ASN A 67 -20.17 -7.81 3.64
C ASN A 67 -21.05 -8.18 2.43
N ASN A 68 -20.66 -9.17 1.63
CA ASN A 68 -21.36 -9.60 0.42
C ASN A 68 -21.47 -8.49 -0.66
N THR A 69 -20.48 -7.60 -0.73
CA THR A 69 -20.38 -6.55 -1.76
C THR A 69 -19.25 -6.85 -2.73
N LEU A 70 -19.40 -6.44 -3.99
CA LEU A 70 -18.33 -6.57 -4.98
C LEU A 70 -17.15 -5.67 -4.60
N ARG A 71 -16.03 -6.30 -4.26
CA ARG A 71 -14.74 -5.66 -4.00
C ARG A 71 -13.89 -5.76 -5.25
N PHE A 72 -13.66 -4.62 -5.87
CA PHE A 72 -12.58 -4.44 -6.81
C PHE A 72 -11.34 -4.00 -6.01
N PRO A 73 -10.31 -4.84 -5.87
CA PRO A 73 -9.08 -4.41 -5.20
C PRO A 73 -8.49 -3.23 -5.97
N VAL A 74 -8.26 -2.11 -5.28
CA VAL A 74 -7.52 -0.98 -5.87
C VAL A 74 -6.08 -1.44 -6.05
N VAL A 75 -5.66 -1.54 -7.30
CA VAL A 75 -4.28 -1.87 -7.69
C VAL A 75 -3.60 -0.64 -8.26
N THR A 76 -2.28 -0.72 -8.48
CA THR A 76 -1.48 0.42 -8.97
C THR A 76 -2.06 1.07 -10.23
N VAL A 77 -2.59 0.28 -11.17
CA VAL A 77 -3.15 0.84 -12.43
C VAL A 77 -4.41 1.68 -12.22
N ASP A 78 -5.12 1.49 -11.10
CA ASP A 78 -6.30 2.28 -10.76
C ASP A 78 -5.93 3.68 -10.21
N ILE A 79 -4.70 3.82 -9.69
CA ILE A 79 -4.15 5.08 -9.16
C ILE A 79 -3.28 5.72 -10.24
N LYS A 80 -3.89 6.59 -11.04
CA LYS A 80 -3.16 7.36 -12.07
C LYS A 80 -2.01 8.18 -11.46
N ASP A 81 -1.02 8.50 -12.29
CA ASP A 81 0.07 9.41 -11.92
C ASP A 81 -0.50 10.72 -11.36
N SER A 82 0.10 11.20 -10.26
CA SER A 82 -0.35 12.40 -9.53
C SER A 82 -1.79 12.35 -9.00
N ALA A 83 -2.46 11.19 -9.00
CA ALA A 83 -3.82 11.09 -8.48
C ALA A 83 -3.89 11.32 -6.96
N VAL A 84 -2.83 11.01 -6.21
CA VAL A 84 -2.74 11.29 -4.78
C VAL A 84 -2.09 12.66 -4.57
N THR A 85 -2.91 13.67 -4.27
CA THR A 85 -2.46 15.03 -3.98
C THR A 85 -2.40 15.28 -2.47
N THR A 86 -1.73 16.36 -2.05
CA THR A 86 -1.65 16.74 -0.62
C THR A 86 -3.02 16.83 0.02
N ALA A 87 -4.02 17.42 -0.64
CA ALA A 87 -5.38 17.56 -0.09
C ALA A 87 -6.10 16.20 0.15
N LYS A 88 -5.65 15.11 -0.50
CA LYS A 88 -6.19 13.76 -0.27
C LYS A 88 -5.54 13.05 0.92
N ILE A 89 -4.42 13.58 1.43
CA ILE A 89 -3.72 13.08 2.60
C ILE A 89 -4.03 14.04 3.75
N LYS A 90 -4.82 13.58 4.72
CA LYS A 90 -5.08 14.40 5.93
C LYS A 90 -3.79 14.65 6.70
N ASP A 91 -3.74 15.78 7.38
CA ASP A 91 -2.62 16.14 8.26
C ASP A 91 -2.35 15.01 9.26
N LEU A 92 -1.06 14.78 9.52
CA LEU A 92 -0.55 13.75 10.43
C LEU A 92 -0.84 12.29 10.03
N ASN A 93 -1.43 12.02 8.86
CA ASN A 93 -1.65 10.64 8.42
C ASN A 93 -0.36 9.95 7.98
N VAL A 94 0.68 10.65 7.55
CA VAL A 94 1.98 10.05 7.21
C VAL A 94 2.86 10.08 8.46
N THR A 95 2.89 8.97 9.18
CA THR A 95 3.61 8.82 10.46
C THR A 95 4.95 8.11 10.26
N THR A 96 5.82 8.17 11.27
CA THR A 96 7.13 7.49 11.26
C THR A 96 7.03 5.99 10.97
N ALA A 97 5.98 5.32 11.47
CA ALA A 97 5.74 3.90 11.23
C ALA A 97 5.46 3.54 9.75
N LYS A 98 5.16 4.53 8.90
CA LYS A 98 4.97 4.34 7.45
C LYS A 98 6.27 4.46 6.65
N PHE A 99 7.35 4.88 7.29
CA PHE A 99 8.68 4.90 6.70
C PHE A 99 9.41 3.61 7.08
N ALA A 100 10.00 2.95 6.08
CA ALA A 100 10.94 1.86 6.33
C ALA A 100 12.21 2.42 6.99
N ALA A 101 13.02 1.53 7.57
CA ALA A 101 14.38 1.89 7.99
C ALA A 101 15.14 2.53 6.82
N ASP A 102 15.85 3.62 7.10
CA ASP A 102 16.64 4.39 6.13
C ASP A 102 15.85 4.97 4.94
N ALA A 103 14.51 5.01 5.01
CA ALA A 103 13.69 5.58 3.93
C ALA A 103 13.87 7.09 3.75
N VAL A 104 14.39 7.79 4.77
CA VAL A 104 14.77 9.21 4.70
C VAL A 104 16.29 9.30 4.69
N ASP A 105 16.86 9.24 3.50
CA ASP A 105 18.31 9.37 3.27
C ASP A 105 18.71 10.84 3.05
N SER A 106 19.99 11.08 2.78
CA SER A 106 20.50 12.44 2.49
C SER A 106 19.89 13.06 1.24
N ASN A 107 19.36 12.27 0.30
CA ASN A 107 18.72 12.78 -0.92
C ASN A 107 17.27 13.23 -0.65
N ALA A 108 16.61 12.58 0.32
CA ALA A 108 15.28 12.96 0.78
C ALA A 108 15.28 14.27 1.58
N ILE A 109 16.41 14.63 2.21
CA ILE A 109 16.57 15.86 2.97
C ILE A 109 17.01 16.98 2.03
N GLY A 110 16.08 17.88 1.70
CA GLY A 110 16.36 19.03 0.85
C GLY A 110 17.41 19.99 1.45
N ALA A 111 18.05 20.77 0.58
CA ALA A 111 18.98 21.81 1.01
C ALA A 111 18.30 22.80 1.96
N ASN A 112 18.98 23.13 3.07
CA ASN A 112 18.47 23.99 4.14
C ASN A 112 17.22 23.44 4.87
N ALA A 113 16.87 22.15 4.76
CA ALA A 113 15.72 21.61 5.48
C ALA A 113 15.93 21.52 7.00
N ILE A 114 17.19 21.44 7.45
CA ILE A 114 17.54 21.31 8.87
C ILE A 114 17.97 22.67 9.42
N HIS A 115 17.17 23.21 10.35
CA HIS A 115 17.42 24.48 11.05
C HIS A 115 17.82 24.20 12.50
N ALA A 116 18.33 25.23 13.20
CA ALA A 116 18.72 25.12 14.61
C ALA A 116 17.60 24.53 15.51
N GLN A 117 16.35 24.90 15.25
CA GLN A 117 15.18 24.39 16.00
C GLN A 117 14.91 22.88 15.81
N HIS A 118 15.52 22.23 14.81
CA HIS A 118 15.42 20.79 14.58
C HIS A 118 16.52 20.00 15.32
N ILE A 119 17.48 20.70 15.93
CA ILE A 119 18.62 20.12 16.63
C ILE A 119 18.47 20.48 18.11
N ASP A 120 18.14 19.49 18.94
CA ASP A 120 18.05 19.69 20.38
C ASP A 120 19.42 19.99 21.01
N ASN A 121 19.41 20.46 22.26
CA ASN A 121 20.62 20.67 23.03
C ASN A 121 21.45 19.37 23.11
N ASP A 122 22.78 19.55 23.09
CA ASP A 122 23.78 18.49 23.22
C ASP A 122 23.73 17.39 22.14
N GLN A 123 22.98 17.59 21.05
CA GLN A 123 22.96 16.62 19.94
C GLN A 123 24.26 16.64 19.12
N ILE A 124 24.89 17.82 18.97
CA ILE A 124 26.17 17.95 18.25
C ILE A 124 27.34 17.72 19.21
N VAL A 125 27.73 16.44 19.34
CA VAL A 125 28.90 15.99 20.11
C VAL A 125 30.16 15.79 19.26
N ASN A 126 31.30 15.52 19.90
CA ASN A 126 32.63 15.36 19.28
C ASN A 126 32.66 14.48 18.02
N ARG A 127 31.90 13.37 17.97
CA ARG A 127 31.84 12.47 16.80
C ARG A 127 31.28 13.13 15.53
N HIS A 128 30.64 14.29 15.62
CA HIS A 128 30.09 15.02 14.47
C HIS A 128 31.10 15.96 13.83
N TYR A 129 32.24 16.20 14.50
CA TYR A 129 33.32 17.01 13.97
C TYR A 129 34.42 16.09 13.43
N ALA A 130 34.99 16.46 12.30
CA ALA A 130 36.21 15.82 11.83
C ALA A 130 37.41 16.39 12.59
N ASP A 131 38.49 15.61 12.67
CA ASP A 131 39.74 16.10 13.27
C ASP A 131 40.18 17.39 12.57
N SER A 132 40.55 18.38 13.38
CA SER A 132 40.96 19.72 12.93
C SER A 132 39.89 20.50 12.13
N SER A 133 38.61 20.10 12.14
CA SER A 133 37.56 20.85 11.43
C SER A 133 37.21 22.20 12.06
N ILE A 134 37.57 22.40 13.34
CA ILE A 134 37.41 23.67 14.04
C ILE A 134 38.72 24.46 13.87
N ASP A 135 38.75 25.30 12.84
CA ASP A 135 39.87 26.19 12.55
C ASP A 135 39.72 27.58 13.21
N ALA A 136 40.71 28.44 13.02
CA ALA A 136 40.71 29.81 13.55
C ALA A 136 39.54 30.67 13.04
N ALA A 137 38.93 30.35 11.89
CA ALA A 137 37.77 31.08 11.39
C ALA A 137 36.51 30.77 12.20
N PHE A 138 36.41 29.58 12.81
CA PHE A 138 35.33 29.21 13.72
C PHE A 138 35.50 29.78 15.13
N ILE A 139 36.73 30.04 15.57
CA ILE A 139 37.01 30.65 16.89
C ILE A 139 37.02 32.18 16.78
N LYS A 140 35.84 32.80 16.96
CA LYS A 140 35.70 34.26 16.97
C LYS A 140 36.31 34.87 18.24
N GLN A 141 36.51 36.19 18.23
CA GLN A 141 37.00 36.95 19.39
C GLN A 141 36.13 36.65 20.63
N ASN A 142 36.79 36.41 21.76
CA ASN A 142 36.17 36.09 23.06
C ASN A 142 35.34 34.79 23.10
N GLN A 143 35.50 33.86 22.15
CA GLN A 143 34.88 32.53 22.24
C GLN A 143 35.54 31.64 23.29
N ILE A 144 36.87 31.70 23.39
CA ILE A 144 37.63 31.02 24.44
C ILE A 144 37.96 32.06 25.52
N THR A 145 37.42 31.86 26.72
CA THR A 145 37.54 32.77 27.86
C THR A 145 38.21 32.06 29.03
N SER A 146 38.36 32.75 30.17
CA SER A 146 38.88 32.13 31.39
C SER A 146 37.98 31.02 31.94
N ARG A 147 36.69 30.97 31.56
CA ARG A 147 35.75 29.92 31.99
C ARG A 147 36.21 28.54 31.54
N GLU A 148 36.71 28.43 30.31
CA GLU A 148 37.15 27.17 29.72
C GLU A 148 38.41 26.61 30.40
N PHE A 149 39.11 27.43 31.20
CA PHE A 149 40.36 27.07 31.88
C PHE A 149 40.23 26.94 33.41
N ASN A 150 39.04 27.20 33.99
CA ASN A 150 38.83 27.30 35.44
C ASN A 150 39.17 26.00 36.21
N GLY A 151 39.22 24.85 35.54
CA GLY A 151 39.58 23.56 36.14
C GLY A 151 41.01 23.10 35.88
N LEU A 152 41.85 23.87 35.17
CA LEU A 152 43.18 23.41 34.79
C LEU A 152 44.18 23.59 35.95
N THR A 153 44.93 22.52 36.27
CA THR A 153 46.06 22.57 37.21
C THR A 153 47.34 23.08 36.56
N THR A 154 47.46 22.90 35.24
CA THR A 154 48.57 23.36 34.42
C THR A 154 48.02 23.82 33.07
N PHE A 155 48.44 25.00 32.63
CA PHE A 155 48.23 25.50 31.29
C PHE A 155 49.56 25.59 30.57
N THR A 156 49.75 24.76 29.54
CA THR A 156 51.01 24.67 28.78
C THR A 156 50.84 25.25 27.38
N ILE A 157 51.72 26.17 27.02
CA ILE A 157 51.85 26.74 25.68
C ILE A 157 52.93 25.94 24.95
N THR A 158 52.60 25.34 23.81
CA THR A 158 53.55 24.63 22.94
C THR A 158 53.74 25.34 21.61
N SER A 159 54.91 25.18 20.99
CA SER A 159 55.13 25.55 19.59
C SER A 159 54.39 24.60 18.64
N ASP A 160 54.29 24.98 17.37
CA ASP A 160 53.76 24.12 16.30
C ASP A 160 54.56 22.82 16.12
N SER A 161 55.82 22.81 16.55
CA SER A 161 56.68 21.61 16.61
C SER A 161 56.46 20.75 17.87
N GLY A 162 55.49 21.10 18.73
CA GLY A 162 55.17 20.37 19.97
C GLY A 162 56.10 20.65 21.15
N THR A 163 57.00 21.63 21.07
CA THR A 163 57.92 21.97 22.18
C THR A 163 57.23 22.85 23.20
N THR A 164 57.40 22.58 24.50
CA THR A 164 56.85 23.44 25.56
C THR A 164 57.58 24.78 25.59
N LEU A 165 56.84 25.87 25.39
CA LEU A 165 57.33 27.24 25.47
C LEU A 165 57.14 27.81 26.88
N LYS A 166 56.02 27.50 27.53
CA LYS A 166 55.71 27.96 28.89
C LYS A 166 54.67 27.06 29.55
N SER A 167 54.82 26.81 30.85
CA SER A 167 53.77 26.25 31.69
C SER A 167 53.38 27.27 32.76
N ILE A 168 52.08 27.45 32.94
CA ILE A 168 51.48 28.26 34.00
C ILE A 168 50.83 27.29 34.98
N PHE A 169 51.24 27.36 36.23
CA PHE A 169 50.78 26.47 37.29
C PHE A 169 49.70 27.15 38.11
N GLY A 170 48.63 26.40 38.41
CA GLY A 170 47.61 26.82 39.35
C GLY A 170 48.10 26.76 40.80
N PRO A 171 47.31 27.25 41.77
CA PRO A 171 47.63 27.11 43.18
C PRO A 171 47.70 25.63 43.58
N GLY A 172 48.85 25.21 44.13
CA GLY A 172 49.07 23.84 44.60
C GLY A 172 49.74 22.89 43.59
N SER A 173 50.15 23.38 42.42
CA SER A 173 50.96 22.64 41.43
C SER A 173 52.46 22.92 41.53
#